data_AF-A0A6G0IN25-F1
#
_entry.id   AF-A0A6G0IN25-F1
#
_cell.length_a   1.000
_cell.length_b   1.000
_cell.length_c   1.000
_cell.angle_alpha   90.00
_cell.angle_beta   90.00
_cell.angle_gamma   90.00
#
_symmetry.space_group_name_H-M   'P 1'
#
loop_
_entity.id
_entity.type
_entity.pdbx_description
1 polymer ?
#
loop_
_entity_poly.entity_id
_entity_poly.type
_entity_poly.pdbx_seq_one_letter_code
_entity_poly.pdbx_strand_id
1 'polypeptide(L)'
;MSPDFVPPKERTFNRSYSKVGQVTSVYKQPDQKLREETICRIMEMKLDIEGFCLCCGTEDVEIFHPLFKGSLCLECKDNLTQTLYLYDEEGYQSYCTICCYGLEIILCGYDSCCRSYCADCLNILVGPGTFDSLKLLDPWICYMCQPHRTHGALIPREDWSIRVQELFANNSAMEFEPHRVYPSIPANLRRPLRVLSLFDGIATGHLVLKDLGIKVEKYVASEVCEDSIAVAEVNHGGKIIHVGDVRFITPTHLEQWGPFDLLIGGSPCNDLAIVNPHRKGLYEGTGRLFFEFYRILQLLKPKDEDPRPFFWLFENVVFMNLHDKYNICRFLEVRHICS
;
A
#
# COMPACT_ATOMS: atom_id res chain seq x y z
N MET A 1 -37.01 -8.98 -6.69
CA MET A 1 -35.58 -9.31 -6.83
C MET A 1 -35.03 -8.34 -7.87
N SER A 2 -34.11 -7.46 -7.48
CA SER A 2 -33.62 -6.40 -8.37
C SER A 2 -32.81 -7.01 -9.51
N PRO A 3 -32.92 -6.51 -10.77
CA PRO A 3 -32.28 -7.13 -11.93
C PRO A 3 -30.74 -7.02 -11.95
N ASP A 4 -30.17 -6.16 -11.12
CA ASP A 4 -28.76 -5.76 -11.22
C ASP A 4 -27.89 -6.20 -10.03
N PHE A 5 -28.21 -7.34 -9.42
CA PHE A 5 -27.28 -7.97 -8.48
C PHE A 5 -26.12 -8.60 -9.26
N VAL A 6 -25.06 -7.82 -9.50
CA VAL A 6 -23.75 -8.34 -9.89
C VAL A 6 -23.05 -8.77 -8.60
N PRO A 7 -22.81 -10.09 -8.39
CA PRO A 7 -22.05 -10.54 -7.23
C PRO A 7 -20.67 -9.88 -7.22
N PRO A 8 -20.03 -9.68 -6.06
CA PRO A 8 -18.61 -9.34 -6.03
C PRO A 8 -17.87 -10.32 -6.94
N LYS A 9 -16.99 -9.84 -7.83
CA LYS A 9 -16.13 -10.74 -8.64
C LYS A 9 -15.44 -11.68 -7.65
N GLU A 10 -15.87 -12.93 -7.60
CA GLU A 10 -15.16 -13.97 -6.88
C GLU A 10 -13.75 -14.01 -7.46
N ARG A 11 -12.74 -13.95 -6.59
CA ARG A 11 -11.35 -14.13 -6.99
C ARG A 11 -11.23 -15.53 -7.57
N THR A 12 -11.20 -15.66 -8.90
CA THR A 12 -10.85 -16.93 -9.54
C THR A 12 -9.42 -17.25 -9.16
N PHE A 13 -9.24 -18.27 -8.31
CA PHE A 13 -7.99 -18.58 -7.62
C PHE A 13 -6.87 -19.10 -8.55
N ASN A 14 -7.21 -19.49 -9.78
CA ASN A 14 -6.25 -19.96 -10.77
C ASN A 14 -6.11 -18.99 -11.95
N ARG A 15 -5.15 -18.08 -11.84
CA ARG A 15 -4.56 -17.39 -12.98
C ARG A 15 -3.04 -17.46 -12.87
N SER A 16 -2.42 -18.36 -13.61
CA SER A 16 -1.05 -18.15 -14.05
C SER A 16 -1.08 -16.95 -15.00
N TYR A 17 -0.46 -15.84 -14.61
CA TYR A 17 -0.49 -14.63 -15.41
C TYR A 17 0.82 -14.55 -16.21
N SER A 18 0.70 -14.45 -17.53
CA SER A 18 1.84 -14.27 -18.44
C SER A 18 1.89 -12.82 -18.91
N LYS A 19 2.98 -12.12 -18.61
CA LYS A 19 3.24 -10.74 -19.00
C LYS A 19 4.10 -10.61 -20.25
N VAL A 20 4.21 -11.68 -21.05
CA VAL A 20 4.97 -11.68 -22.31
C VAL A 20 4.37 -10.61 -23.25
N GLY A 21 5.08 -9.49 -23.41
CA GLY A 21 4.69 -8.38 -24.29
C GLY A 21 4.33 -7.05 -23.59
N GLN A 22 4.21 -7.02 -22.26
CA GLN A 22 4.03 -5.77 -21.51
C GLN A 22 5.40 -5.24 -21.05
N VAL A 23 5.95 -4.25 -21.75
CA VAL A 23 7.19 -3.59 -21.33
C VAL A 23 6.86 -2.57 -20.24
N THR A 24 7.04 -2.95 -18.97
CA THR A 24 6.59 -2.12 -17.83
C THR A 24 7.71 -1.69 -16.87
N SER A 25 8.94 -2.17 -17.02
CA SER A 25 10.09 -1.73 -16.20
C SER A 25 11.34 -1.46 -17.04
N VAL A 26 12.06 -0.38 -16.73
CA VAL A 26 13.43 -0.10 -17.24
C VAL A 26 14.44 -1.13 -16.68
N TYR A 27 14.08 -1.81 -15.58
CA TYR A 27 14.87 -2.87 -14.98
C TYR A 27 14.99 -4.08 -15.91
N LYS A 28 16.24 -4.48 -16.19
CA LYS A 28 16.55 -5.65 -17.02
C LYS A 28 16.63 -6.89 -16.14
N GLN A 29 15.90 -7.94 -16.50
CA GLN A 29 15.98 -9.20 -15.77
C GLN A 29 17.43 -9.72 -15.75
N PRO A 30 17.96 -10.09 -14.57
CA PRO A 30 19.25 -10.75 -14.45
C PRO A 30 19.29 -12.09 -15.19
N ASP A 31 20.49 -12.55 -15.53
CA ASP A 31 20.68 -13.89 -16.10
C ASP A 31 20.26 -14.96 -15.08
N GLN A 32 19.14 -15.62 -15.35
CA GLN A 32 18.58 -16.62 -14.44
C GLN A 32 19.42 -17.88 -14.36
N LYS A 33 20.18 -18.23 -15.41
CA LYS A 33 21.07 -19.39 -15.40
C LYS A 33 22.25 -19.15 -14.46
N LEU A 34 22.87 -17.97 -14.55
CA LEU A 34 23.95 -17.58 -13.63
C LEU A 34 23.46 -17.53 -12.17
N ARG A 35 22.23 -17.02 -11.97
CA ARG A 35 21.59 -17.00 -10.65
C ARG A 35 21.36 -18.41 -10.12
N GLU A 36 20.87 -19.33 -10.94
CA GLU A 36 20.68 -20.74 -10.58
C GLU A 36 22.00 -21.40 -10.18
N GLU A 37 23.04 -21.26 -11.00
CA GLU A 37 24.39 -21.79 -10.71
C GLU A 37 24.92 -21.24 -9.38
N THR A 38 24.71 -19.95 -9.12
CA THR A 38 25.09 -19.32 -7.85
C THR A 38 24.36 -19.91 -6.66
N ILE A 39 23.04 -20.10 -6.76
CA ILE A 39 22.23 -20.67 -5.68
C ILE A 39 22.60 -22.14 -5.43
N CYS A 40 22.82 -22.94 -6.48
CA CYS A 40 23.32 -24.30 -6.35
C CYS A 40 24.66 -24.33 -5.62
N ARG A 41 25.61 -23.46 -6.01
CA ARG A 41 26.91 -23.32 -5.35
C ARG A 41 26.78 -22.97 -3.86
N ILE A 42 25.90 -22.02 -3.52
CA ILE A 42 25.64 -21.63 -2.13
C ILE A 42 25.14 -22.83 -1.32
N MET A 43 24.19 -23.60 -1.86
CA MET A 43 23.60 -24.75 -1.17
C MET A 43 24.59 -25.93 -1.03
N GLU A 44 25.34 -26.24 -2.08
CA GLU A 44 26.32 -27.34 -2.10
C GLU A 44 27.50 -27.07 -1.17
N MET A 45 28.04 -25.85 -1.23
CA MET A 45 29.21 -25.43 -0.44
C MET A 45 28.82 -24.87 0.94
N LYS A 46 27.52 -24.80 1.26
CA LYS A 46 26.99 -24.22 2.51
C LYS A 46 27.50 -22.80 2.78
N LEU A 47 27.54 -21.98 1.74
CA LEU A 47 27.91 -20.57 1.86
C LEU A 47 26.80 -19.80 2.56
N ASP A 48 27.14 -18.65 3.14
CA ASP A 48 26.16 -17.74 3.69
C ASP A 48 25.40 -17.03 2.57
N ILE A 49 24.10 -17.32 2.45
CA ILE A 49 23.23 -16.72 1.42
C ILE A 49 23.09 -15.20 1.59
N GLU A 50 23.31 -14.66 2.81
CA GLU A 50 23.29 -13.21 3.05
C GLU A 50 24.48 -12.48 2.41
N GLY A 51 25.52 -13.19 1.97
CA GLY A 51 26.60 -12.64 1.16
C GLY A 51 26.23 -12.39 -0.31
N PHE A 52 25.01 -12.77 -0.74
CA PHE A 52 24.63 -12.75 -2.15
C PHE A 52 23.29 -12.03 -2.38
N CYS A 53 23.19 -11.34 -3.50
CA CYS A 53 21.95 -10.76 -3.98
C CYS A 53 20.98 -11.87 -4.38
N LEU A 54 19.85 -11.98 -3.68
CA LEU A 54 18.85 -13.01 -3.91
C LEU A 54 18.21 -12.90 -5.31
N CYS A 55 18.21 -11.71 -5.91
CA CYS A 55 17.56 -11.42 -7.20
C CYS A 55 18.45 -11.68 -8.42
N CYS A 56 19.76 -11.46 -8.32
CA CYS A 56 20.69 -11.57 -9.46
C CYS A 56 21.95 -12.43 -9.21
N GLY A 57 22.22 -12.84 -7.98
CA GLY A 57 23.36 -13.69 -7.63
C GLY A 57 24.71 -12.97 -7.42
N THR A 58 24.79 -11.64 -7.58
CA THR A 58 26.05 -10.91 -7.31
C THR A 58 26.42 -10.93 -5.82
N GLU A 59 27.72 -10.87 -5.52
CA GLU A 59 28.28 -10.71 -4.17
C GLU A 59 28.32 -9.23 -3.73
N ASP A 60 28.16 -8.29 -4.67
CA ASP A 60 28.12 -6.85 -4.41
C ASP A 60 26.75 -6.44 -3.84
N VAL A 61 26.62 -6.54 -2.51
CA VAL A 61 25.35 -6.38 -1.78
C VAL A 61 25.34 -5.10 -0.94
N GLU A 62 24.19 -4.44 -0.93
CA GLU A 62 23.97 -3.16 -0.24
C GLU A 62 23.14 -3.32 1.03
N ILE A 63 22.06 -4.10 0.95
CA ILE A 63 21.14 -4.32 2.06
C ILE A 63 20.72 -5.78 2.12
N PHE A 64 20.27 -6.22 3.29
CA PHE A 64 19.57 -7.49 3.40
C PHE A 64 18.22 -7.44 2.68
N HIS A 65 17.85 -8.52 1.99
CA HIS A 65 16.52 -8.64 1.40
C HIS A 65 15.47 -8.59 2.52
N PRO A 66 14.47 -7.67 2.47
CA PRO A 66 13.61 -7.42 3.64
C PRO A 66 12.67 -8.58 3.96
N LEU A 67 12.25 -9.35 2.94
CA LEU A 67 11.29 -10.45 3.10
C LEU A 67 11.90 -11.85 3.35
N PHE A 68 13.09 -12.13 2.81
CA PHE A 68 13.70 -13.46 2.80
C PHE A 68 15.19 -13.37 3.19
N LYS A 69 15.76 -14.44 3.75
CA LYS A 69 17.20 -14.52 3.98
C LYS A 69 17.96 -14.45 2.65
N GLY A 70 19.04 -13.67 2.64
CA GLY A 70 19.70 -13.19 1.44
C GLY A 70 19.78 -11.66 1.44
N SER A 71 20.44 -11.12 0.42
CA SER A 71 20.69 -9.69 0.28
C SER A 71 20.22 -9.13 -1.06
N LEU A 72 20.40 -7.84 -1.27
CA LEU A 72 20.10 -7.10 -2.50
C LEU A 72 21.28 -6.21 -2.85
N CYS A 73 21.69 -6.25 -4.12
CA CYS A 73 22.57 -5.21 -4.68
C CYS A 73 21.80 -3.90 -4.89
N LEU A 74 22.51 -2.81 -5.20
CA LEU A 74 21.93 -1.48 -5.41
C LEU A 74 20.78 -1.49 -6.43
N GLU A 75 21.00 -2.07 -7.61
CA GLU A 75 20.01 -2.09 -8.68
C GLU A 75 18.74 -2.89 -8.30
N CYS A 76 18.91 -4.01 -7.60
CA CYS A 76 17.78 -4.83 -7.16
C CYS A 76 17.02 -4.19 -5.99
N LYS A 77 17.72 -3.47 -5.11
CA LYS A 77 17.11 -2.63 -4.06
C LYS A 77 16.27 -1.52 -4.67
N ASP A 78 16.80 -0.80 -5.65
CA ASP A 78 16.10 0.31 -6.30
C ASP A 78 14.85 -0.21 -7.04
N ASN A 79 14.97 -1.32 -7.76
CA ASN A 79 13.83 -1.97 -8.40
C ASN A 79 12.77 -2.42 -7.38
N LEU A 80 13.18 -3.05 -6.27
CA LEU A 80 12.26 -3.45 -5.19
C LEU A 80 11.52 -2.24 -4.61
N THR A 81 12.24 -1.14 -4.37
CA THR A 81 11.67 0.09 -3.79
C THR A 81 10.61 0.71 -4.71
N GLN A 82 10.80 0.61 -6.03
CA GLN A 82 9.85 1.15 -7.01
C GLN A 82 8.62 0.26 -7.24
N THR A 83 8.74 -1.05 -7.01
CA THR A 83 7.75 -2.02 -7.51
C THR A 83 7.01 -2.80 -6.43
N LEU A 84 7.49 -2.83 -5.18
CA LEU A 84 6.91 -3.64 -4.09
C LEU A 84 5.41 -3.38 -3.86
N TYR A 85 4.98 -2.12 -4.01
CA TYR A 85 3.60 -1.68 -3.80
C TYR A 85 2.86 -1.37 -5.11
N LEU A 86 3.35 -1.86 -6.25
CA LEU A 86 2.61 -1.79 -7.51
C LEU A 86 1.65 -2.98 -7.61
N TYR A 87 0.37 -2.68 -7.75
CA TYR A 87 -0.70 -3.66 -7.90
C TYR A 87 -1.28 -3.62 -9.32
N ASP A 88 -1.71 -4.77 -9.82
CA ASP A 88 -2.47 -4.86 -11.07
C ASP A 88 -3.96 -4.54 -10.86
N GLU A 89 -4.72 -4.57 -11.95
CA GLU A 89 -6.17 -4.31 -11.94
C GLU A 89 -6.97 -5.38 -11.16
N GLU A 90 -6.36 -6.51 -10.80
CA GLU A 90 -6.98 -7.56 -10.00
C GLU A 90 -6.64 -7.43 -8.50
N GLY A 91 -5.84 -6.42 -8.12
CA GLY A 91 -5.44 -6.17 -6.74
C GLY A 91 -4.30 -7.07 -6.25
N TYR A 92 -3.57 -7.74 -7.14
CA TYR A 92 -2.37 -8.50 -6.81
C TYR A 92 -1.10 -7.70 -7.13
N GLN A 93 0.01 -8.04 -6.49
CA GLN A 93 1.30 -7.45 -6.82
C GLN A 93 1.63 -7.70 -8.29
N SER A 94 1.93 -6.61 -8.99
CA SER A 94 2.27 -6.61 -10.41
C SER A 94 3.52 -7.45 -10.70
N TYR A 95 4.41 -7.65 -9.74
CA TYR A 95 5.66 -8.38 -9.94
C TYR A 95 5.89 -9.38 -8.82
N CYS A 96 6.79 -10.34 -9.06
CA CYS A 96 7.19 -11.32 -8.07
C CYS A 96 7.64 -10.64 -6.77
N THR A 97 7.12 -11.13 -5.65
CA THR A 97 7.48 -10.69 -4.29
C THR A 97 8.98 -10.82 -3.97
N ILE A 98 9.71 -11.69 -4.67
CA ILE A 98 11.14 -11.93 -4.45
C ILE A 98 11.98 -11.01 -5.35
N CYS A 99 11.92 -11.22 -6.66
CA CYS A 99 12.82 -10.53 -7.59
C CYS A 99 12.29 -9.22 -8.16
N CYS A 100 11.03 -8.88 -7.87
CA CYS A 100 10.38 -7.69 -8.43
C CYS A 100 10.43 -7.64 -9.96
N TYR A 101 10.41 -8.84 -10.54
CA TYR A 101 10.31 -9.13 -11.96
C TYR A 101 9.36 -10.33 -12.11
N GLY A 102 9.25 -10.89 -13.30
CA GLY A 102 8.63 -12.18 -13.56
C GLY A 102 7.63 -12.05 -14.69
N LEU A 103 7.86 -12.80 -15.76
CA LEU A 103 6.94 -12.86 -16.88
C LEU A 103 5.78 -13.81 -16.58
N GLU A 104 6.05 -14.94 -15.92
CA GLU A 104 5.04 -15.90 -15.50
C GLU A 104 4.99 -15.96 -13.97
N ILE A 105 3.83 -15.67 -13.40
CA ILE A 105 3.62 -15.61 -11.94
C ILE A 105 2.47 -16.51 -11.48
N ILE A 106 2.57 -17.00 -10.25
CA ILE A 106 1.50 -17.67 -9.50
C ILE A 106 1.09 -16.80 -8.31
N LEU A 107 -0.22 -16.75 -8.04
CA LEU A 107 -0.82 -15.87 -7.03
C LEU A 107 -1.07 -16.63 -5.72
N CYS A 108 -0.94 -15.94 -4.59
CA CYS A 108 -1.34 -16.49 -3.30
C CYS A 108 -2.88 -16.55 -3.20
N GLY A 109 -3.43 -17.72 -2.89
CA GLY A 109 -4.87 -17.92 -2.68
C GLY A 109 -5.37 -17.50 -1.28
N TYR A 110 -4.51 -16.96 -0.41
CA TYR A 110 -4.96 -16.43 0.88
C TYR A 110 -5.72 -15.12 0.65
N ASP A 111 -6.99 -15.05 1.07
CA ASP A 111 -7.93 -13.96 0.72
C ASP A 111 -7.44 -12.53 1.08
N SER A 112 -6.63 -12.35 2.10
CA SER A 112 -6.06 -11.04 2.46
C SER A 112 -4.61 -10.83 2.01
N CYS A 113 -4.08 -11.74 1.19
CA CYS A 113 -2.74 -11.68 0.61
C CYS A 113 -2.81 -11.33 -0.88
N CYS A 114 -1.92 -10.43 -1.30
CA CYS A 114 -1.83 -9.96 -2.68
C CYS A 114 -0.50 -10.36 -3.32
N ARG A 115 0.26 -11.27 -2.71
CA ARG A 115 1.61 -11.63 -3.15
C ARG A 115 1.58 -12.56 -4.35
N SER A 116 2.57 -12.42 -5.22
CA SER A 116 2.77 -13.25 -6.41
C SER A 116 4.22 -13.70 -6.51
N TYR A 117 4.47 -14.85 -7.13
CA TYR A 117 5.79 -15.46 -7.22
C TYR A 117 6.05 -15.93 -8.64
N CYS A 118 7.21 -15.60 -9.21
CA CYS A 118 7.54 -16.00 -10.57
C CYS A 118 8.10 -17.43 -10.65
N ALA A 119 7.96 -18.03 -11.83
CA ALA A 119 8.50 -19.36 -12.15
C ALA A 119 9.98 -19.49 -11.84
N ASP A 120 10.79 -18.53 -12.27
CA ASP A 120 12.25 -18.55 -12.06
C ASP A 120 12.61 -18.58 -10.57
N CYS A 121 12.03 -17.69 -9.76
CA CYS A 121 12.34 -17.66 -8.33
C CYS A 121 11.93 -18.96 -7.62
N LEU A 122 10.79 -19.53 -7.99
CA LEU A 122 10.31 -20.77 -7.37
C LEU A 122 11.18 -21.96 -7.78
N ASN A 123 11.51 -22.07 -9.06
CA ASN A 123 12.34 -23.17 -9.56
C ASN A 123 13.80 -23.08 -9.10
N ILE A 124 14.36 -21.86 -8.99
CA ILE A 124 15.74 -21.64 -8.55
C ILE A 124 15.89 -21.75 -7.04
N LEU A 125 15.02 -21.09 -6.26
CA LEU A 125 15.22 -20.97 -4.81
C LEU A 125 14.57 -22.11 -4.02
N VAL A 126 13.46 -22.67 -4.49
CA VAL A 126 12.77 -23.76 -3.79
C VAL A 126 13.20 -25.11 -4.36
N GLY A 127 13.17 -25.23 -5.69
CA GLY A 127 13.72 -26.37 -6.40
C GLY A 127 13.07 -26.59 -7.77
N PRO A 128 13.74 -27.30 -8.70
CA PRO A 128 13.25 -27.51 -10.06
C PRO A 128 11.84 -28.13 -10.11
N GLY A 129 10.97 -27.60 -10.97
CA GLY A 129 9.59 -28.07 -11.14
C GLY A 129 8.61 -27.60 -10.07
N THR A 130 9.06 -26.80 -9.10
CA THR A 130 8.19 -26.26 -8.04
C THR A 130 7.03 -25.47 -8.66
N PHE A 131 7.29 -24.57 -9.61
CA PHE A 131 6.24 -23.71 -10.17
C PHE A 131 5.05 -24.50 -10.75
N ASP A 132 5.34 -25.50 -11.57
CA ASP A 132 4.31 -26.33 -12.19
C ASP A 132 3.59 -27.22 -11.18
N SER A 133 4.29 -27.71 -10.15
CA SER A 133 3.65 -28.45 -9.05
C SER A 133 2.66 -27.59 -8.28
N LEU A 134 2.96 -26.30 -8.09
CA LEU A 134 2.10 -25.38 -7.34
C LEU A 134 0.87 -24.96 -8.13
N LYS A 135 0.93 -24.91 -9.47
CA LYS A 135 -0.25 -24.68 -10.33
C LYS A 135 -1.35 -25.72 -10.13
N LEU A 136 -1.00 -26.93 -9.66
CA LEU A 136 -1.94 -28.02 -9.41
C LEU A 136 -2.65 -27.88 -8.05
N LEU A 137 -2.24 -26.94 -7.19
CA LEU A 137 -2.80 -26.71 -5.87
C LEU A 137 -3.77 -25.52 -5.90
N ASP A 138 -5.03 -25.76 -5.53
CA ASP A 138 -6.07 -24.72 -5.49
C ASP A 138 -6.85 -24.77 -4.16
N PRO A 139 -6.68 -23.79 -3.25
CA PRO A 139 -5.77 -22.64 -3.33
C PRO A 139 -4.33 -22.97 -2.88
N TRP A 140 -3.33 -22.46 -3.61
CA TRP A 140 -1.95 -22.41 -3.09
C TRP A 140 -1.76 -21.22 -2.14
N ILE A 141 -1.25 -21.49 -0.94
CA ILE A 141 -0.91 -20.45 0.04
C ILE A 141 0.59 -20.16 -0.04
N CYS A 142 0.99 -18.90 -0.21
CA CYS A 142 2.40 -18.55 -0.40
C CYS A 142 3.26 -18.73 0.86
N TYR A 143 4.58 -18.79 0.67
CA TYR A 143 5.55 -19.01 1.75
C TYR A 143 5.60 -17.92 2.83
N MET A 144 5.10 -16.71 2.54
CA MET A 144 4.96 -15.65 3.54
C MET A 144 3.66 -15.77 4.38
N CYS A 145 2.72 -16.63 3.96
CA CYS A 145 1.46 -16.88 4.65
C CYS A 145 1.40 -18.25 5.32
N GLN A 146 2.25 -19.18 4.89
CA GLN A 146 2.44 -20.47 5.56
C GLN A 146 3.17 -20.28 6.90
N PRO A 147 3.09 -21.26 7.83
CA PRO A 147 3.94 -21.30 9.02
C PRO A 147 5.42 -21.17 8.64
N HIS A 148 6.17 -20.41 9.44
CA HIS A 148 7.58 -20.13 9.17
C HIS A 148 8.39 -21.43 9.07
N ARG A 149 9.02 -21.65 7.91
CA ARG A 149 9.90 -22.79 7.63
C ARG A 149 10.81 -22.49 6.44
N THR A 150 11.85 -23.30 6.30
CA THR A 150 12.77 -23.27 5.16
C THR A 150 12.19 -24.00 3.95
N HIS A 151 12.37 -23.42 2.76
CA HIS A 151 11.89 -23.92 1.48
C HIS A 151 13.03 -23.96 0.45
N GLY A 152 13.86 -25.01 0.50
CA GLY A 152 15.10 -25.02 -0.28
C GLY A 152 16.05 -23.92 0.21
N ALA A 153 16.53 -23.08 -0.70
CA ALA A 153 17.28 -21.86 -0.39
C ALA A 153 16.38 -20.67 0.05
N LEU A 154 15.06 -20.75 -0.16
CA LEU A 154 14.13 -19.69 0.21
C LEU A 154 13.74 -19.78 1.69
N ILE A 155 14.13 -18.77 2.49
CA ILE A 155 13.82 -18.71 3.91
C ILE A 155 13.12 -17.38 4.20
N PRO A 156 11.80 -17.35 4.49
CA PRO A 156 11.11 -16.15 4.94
C PRO A 156 11.78 -15.59 6.19
N ARG A 157 11.86 -14.27 6.37
CA ARG A 157 12.33 -13.67 7.63
C ARG A 157 11.19 -13.59 8.65
N GLU A 158 11.47 -13.78 9.93
CA GLU A 158 10.46 -13.59 10.99
C GLU A 158 10.17 -12.10 11.23
N ASP A 159 11.20 -11.27 11.14
CA ASP A 159 11.18 -9.81 11.33
C ASP A 159 10.85 -9.03 10.03
N TRP A 160 10.36 -9.72 8.99
CA TRP A 160 10.10 -9.13 7.67
C TRP A 160 9.20 -7.89 7.73
N SER A 161 8.22 -7.89 8.65
CA SER A 161 7.23 -6.82 8.78
C SER A 161 7.84 -5.49 9.17
N ILE A 162 8.94 -5.52 9.94
CA ILE A 162 9.70 -4.36 10.41
C ILE A 162 10.68 -3.94 9.32
N ARG A 163 11.44 -4.90 8.76
CA ARG A 163 12.45 -4.63 7.71
C ARG A 163 11.86 -3.96 6.46
N VAL A 164 10.67 -4.37 6.05
CA VAL A 164 9.98 -3.72 4.93
C VAL A 164 9.72 -2.26 5.24
N GLN A 165 9.35 -1.92 6.48
CA GLN A 165 9.07 -0.53 6.84
C GLN A 165 10.34 0.30 6.92
N GLU A 166 11.42 -0.25 7.47
CA GLU A 166 12.73 0.40 7.51
C GLU A 166 13.26 0.73 6.12
N LEU A 167 12.95 -0.08 5.10
CA LEU A 167 13.32 0.19 3.70
C LEU A 167 12.71 1.50 3.16
N PHE A 168 11.51 1.87 3.60
CA PHE A 168 10.80 3.08 3.16
C PHE A 168 10.83 4.21 4.21
N ALA A 169 11.44 3.98 5.37
CA ALA A 169 11.58 4.99 6.40
C ALA A 169 12.51 6.10 5.90
N ASN A 170 11.98 7.33 5.83
CA ASN A 170 12.74 8.46 5.33
C ASN A 170 13.67 9.01 6.42
N ASN A 171 14.95 8.61 6.40
CA ASN A 171 15.99 9.08 7.33
C ASN A 171 16.57 10.47 6.99
N SER A 172 15.87 11.28 6.20
CA SER A 172 16.34 12.63 5.87
C SER A 172 16.43 13.50 7.14
N ALA A 173 17.66 13.70 7.63
CA ALA A 173 18.11 14.61 8.71
C ALA A 173 17.01 15.58 9.18
N MET A 174 16.38 15.25 10.31
CA MET A 174 14.99 15.65 10.53
C MET A 174 14.82 17.07 11.10
N GLU A 175 13.99 17.88 10.43
CA GLU A 175 13.38 19.11 10.98
C GLU A 175 12.16 18.81 11.89
N PHE A 176 11.66 17.57 11.92
CA PHE A 176 10.46 17.12 12.66
C PHE A 176 10.74 15.82 13.43
N GLU A 177 9.90 15.42 14.40
CA GLU A 177 10.05 14.13 15.09
C GLU A 177 9.68 12.92 14.20
N PRO A 178 10.31 11.75 14.40
CA PRO A 178 10.01 10.56 13.61
C PRO A 178 8.55 10.15 13.78
N HIS A 179 7.79 10.15 12.68
CA HIS A 179 6.43 9.64 12.70
C HIS A 179 6.43 8.16 13.10
N ARG A 180 5.40 7.77 13.85
CA ARG A 180 5.20 6.38 14.26
C ARG A 180 5.12 5.47 13.04
N VAL A 181 6.05 4.52 12.95
CA VAL A 181 6.09 3.51 11.89
C VAL A 181 5.37 2.25 12.37
N TYR A 182 4.42 1.76 11.59
CA TYR A 182 3.66 0.55 11.90
C TYR A 182 4.21 -0.65 11.14
N PRO A 183 4.56 -1.77 11.81
CA PRO A 183 4.97 -2.99 11.13
C PRO A 183 3.90 -3.47 10.14
N SER A 184 4.34 -4.03 9.02
CA SER A 184 3.42 -4.60 8.02
C SER A 184 2.61 -5.76 8.62
N ILE A 185 1.28 -5.66 8.60
CA ILE A 185 0.40 -6.70 9.17
C ILE A 185 0.42 -7.98 8.30
N PRO A 186 0.72 -9.16 8.88
CA PRO A 186 0.57 -10.46 8.22
C PRO A 186 -0.83 -10.68 7.67
N ALA A 187 -0.96 -11.34 6.51
CA ALA A 187 -2.23 -11.49 5.82
C ALA A 187 -3.34 -12.04 6.74
N ASN A 188 -3.05 -13.08 7.51
CA ASN A 188 -3.99 -13.71 8.43
C ASN A 188 -4.51 -12.80 9.57
N LEU A 189 -3.82 -11.69 9.85
CA LEU A 189 -4.21 -10.72 10.88
C LEU A 189 -4.88 -9.46 10.30
N ARG A 190 -4.98 -9.35 8.97
CA ARG A 190 -5.60 -8.20 8.32
C ARG A 190 -7.11 -8.23 8.50
N ARG A 191 -7.67 -7.07 8.83
CA ARG A 191 -9.11 -6.82 8.91
C ARG A 191 -9.51 -5.76 7.89
N PRO A 192 -10.79 -5.69 7.50
CA PRO A 192 -11.27 -4.61 6.64
C PRO A 192 -11.05 -3.22 7.26
N LEU A 193 -10.83 -2.20 6.42
CA LEU A 193 -10.58 -0.83 6.84
C LEU A 193 -11.86 -0.13 7.30
N ARG A 194 -11.70 0.76 8.29
CA ARG A 194 -12.71 1.76 8.65
C ARG A 194 -12.18 3.14 8.30
N VAL A 195 -12.92 3.85 7.44
CA VAL A 195 -12.45 5.08 6.79
C VAL A 195 -13.33 6.25 7.19
N LEU A 196 -12.69 7.36 7.54
CA LEU A 196 -13.33 8.68 7.62
C LEU A 196 -12.82 9.54 6.46
N SER A 197 -13.74 9.98 5.59
CA SER A 197 -13.45 10.87 4.47
C SER A 197 -14.05 12.24 4.74
N LEU A 198 -13.22 13.28 4.75
CA LEU A 198 -13.64 14.66 4.93
C LEU A 198 -13.60 15.39 3.60
N PHE A 199 -14.64 16.16 3.28
CA PHE A 199 -14.78 16.82 1.98
C PHE A 199 -14.80 15.79 0.85
N ASP A 200 -15.65 14.78 1.01
CA ASP A 200 -15.62 13.53 0.24
C ASP A 200 -15.93 13.73 -1.26
N GLY A 201 -16.64 14.80 -1.60
CA GLY A 201 -17.11 15.05 -2.95
C GLY A 201 -17.92 13.86 -3.46
N ILE A 202 -17.49 13.28 -4.57
CA ILE A 202 -18.16 12.14 -5.23
C ILE A 202 -17.67 10.76 -4.72
N ALA A 203 -17.06 10.72 -3.53
CA ALA A 203 -16.56 9.51 -2.88
C ALA A 203 -15.43 8.77 -3.64
N THR A 204 -14.54 9.52 -4.27
CA THR A 204 -13.37 8.99 -5.00
C THR A 204 -12.52 8.06 -4.13
N GLY A 205 -12.38 8.37 -2.84
CA GLY A 205 -11.62 7.52 -1.91
C GLY A 205 -12.23 6.12 -1.77
N HIS A 206 -13.55 6.01 -1.70
CA HIS A 206 -14.24 4.72 -1.64
C HIS A 206 -14.10 3.93 -2.94
N LEU A 207 -14.19 4.61 -4.10
CA LEU A 207 -13.96 3.99 -5.41
C LEU A 207 -12.55 3.38 -5.51
N VAL A 208 -11.52 4.17 -5.19
CA VAL A 208 -10.12 3.72 -5.28
C VAL A 208 -9.85 2.55 -4.32
N LEU A 209 -10.38 2.59 -3.09
CA LEU A 209 -10.24 1.47 -2.15
C LEU A 209 -10.88 0.18 -2.69
N LYS A 210 -12.03 0.30 -3.36
CA LYS A 210 -12.70 -0.81 -4.02
C LYS A 210 -11.89 -1.35 -5.20
N ASP A 211 -11.35 -0.47 -6.04
CA ASP A 211 -10.56 -0.84 -7.22
C ASP A 211 -9.23 -1.51 -6.83
N LEU A 212 -8.62 -1.07 -5.72
CA LEU A 212 -7.46 -1.72 -5.11
C LEU A 212 -7.79 -3.07 -4.43
N GLY A 213 -9.07 -3.48 -4.39
CA GLY A 213 -9.51 -4.71 -3.74
C GLY A 213 -9.40 -4.68 -2.21
N ILE A 214 -9.29 -3.49 -1.61
CA ILE A 214 -9.20 -3.32 -0.15
C ILE A 214 -10.61 -3.41 0.44
N LYS A 215 -10.79 -4.36 1.36
CA LYS A 215 -12.08 -4.54 2.05
C LYS A 215 -12.33 -3.36 2.99
N VAL A 216 -13.49 -2.72 2.87
CA VAL A 216 -13.93 -1.63 3.74
C VAL A 216 -15.10 -2.11 4.59
N GLU A 217 -14.95 -2.08 5.91
CA GLU A 217 -16.02 -2.39 6.87
C GLU A 217 -17.00 -1.22 6.98
N LYS A 218 -16.46 0.00 7.09
CA LYS A 218 -17.24 1.22 7.31
C LYS A 218 -16.58 2.39 6.59
N TYR A 219 -17.40 3.14 5.86
CA TYR A 219 -16.98 4.38 5.21
C TYR A 219 -17.90 5.51 5.66
N VAL A 220 -17.34 6.47 6.41
CA VAL A 220 -18.05 7.65 6.91
C VAL A 220 -17.56 8.86 6.15
N ALA A 221 -18.47 9.66 5.60
CA ALA A 221 -18.15 10.78 4.72
C ALA A 221 -18.78 12.08 5.21
N SER A 222 -17.97 13.13 5.31
CA SER A 222 -18.44 14.50 5.51
C SER A 222 -18.49 15.23 4.17
N GLU A 223 -19.70 15.61 3.75
CA GLU A 223 -19.97 16.37 2.54
C GLU A 223 -21.24 17.22 2.77
N VAL A 224 -21.29 18.41 2.16
CA VAL A 224 -22.41 19.35 2.25
C VAL A 224 -23.07 19.61 0.89
N CYS A 225 -22.40 19.29 -0.21
CA CYS A 225 -22.94 19.42 -1.56
C CYS A 225 -23.95 18.29 -1.84
N GLU A 226 -25.24 18.62 -1.94
CA GLU A 226 -26.31 17.65 -2.19
C GLU A 226 -26.10 16.87 -3.50
N ASP A 227 -25.63 17.54 -4.56
CA ASP A 227 -25.32 16.90 -5.85
C ASP A 227 -24.22 15.84 -5.70
N SER A 228 -23.17 16.15 -4.93
CA SER A 228 -22.05 15.22 -4.70
C SER A 228 -22.48 14.01 -3.87
N ILE A 229 -23.31 14.21 -2.85
CA ILE A 229 -23.91 13.14 -2.05
C ILE A 229 -24.79 12.24 -2.93
N ALA A 230 -25.67 12.82 -3.75
CA ALA A 230 -26.53 12.05 -4.63
C ALA A 230 -25.72 11.18 -5.62
N VAL A 231 -24.64 11.71 -6.20
CA VAL A 231 -23.74 10.95 -7.07
C VAL A 231 -23.07 9.81 -6.31
N ALA A 232 -22.57 10.06 -5.10
CA ALA A 232 -21.93 9.04 -4.26
C ALA A 232 -22.90 7.91 -3.87
N GLU A 233 -24.13 8.24 -3.49
CA GLU A 233 -25.16 7.26 -3.14
C GLU A 233 -25.49 6.32 -4.29
N VAL A 234 -25.66 6.88 -5.50
CA VAL A 234 -25.96 6.11 -6.72
C VAL A 234 -24.77 5.21 -7.09
N ASN A 235 -23.54 5.75 -7.09
CA ASN A 235 -22.35 5.01 -7.52
C ASN A 235 -21.91 3.92 -6.52
N HIS A 236 -22.22 4.09 -5.24
CA HIS A 236 -21.75 3.19 -4.17
C HIS A 236 -22.87 2.41 -3.48
N GLY A 237 -24.12 2.52 -3.97
CA GLY A 237 -25.25 1.73 -3.51
C GLY A 237 -25.60 1.97 -2.03
N GLY A 238 -25.51 3.23 -1.58
CA GLY A 238 -25.85 3.63 -0.21
C GLY A 238 -24.93 3.07 0.88
N LYS A 239 -23.72 2.60 0.54
CA LYS A 239 -22.75 2.04 1.51
C LYS A 239 -22.00 3.09 2.34
N ILE A 240 -22.15 4.37 1.99
CA ILE A 240 -21.46 5.49 2.61
C ILE A 240 -22.37 6.11 3.66
N ILE A 241 -21.82 6.32 4.87
CA ILE A 241 -22.52 6.99 5.96
C ILE A 241 -22.22 8.50 5.87
N HIS A 242 -23.16 9.27 5.33
CA HIS A 242 -23.02 10.72 5.22
C HIS A 242 -23.34 11.42 6.55
N VAL A 243 -22.43 12.25 7.03
CA VAL A 243 -22.53 12.93 8.34
C VAL A 243 -22.64 14.45 8.23
N GLY A 244 -22.77 14.99 7.02
CA GLY A 244 -22.94 16.42 6.77
C GLY A 244 -21.66 17.22 7.01
N ASP A 245 -21.80 18.45 7.51
CA ASP A 245 -20.72 19.41 7.65
C ASP A 245 -19.69 19.02 8.73
N VAL A 246 -18.42 19.00 8.33
CA VAL A 246 -17.27 18.64 9.17
C VAL A 246 -17.20 19.43 10.48
N ARG A 247 -17.65 20.69 10.48
CA ARG A 247 -17.60 21.59 11.64
C ARG A 247 -18.45 21.11 12.80
N PHE A 248 -19.47 20.28 12.54
CA PHE A 248 -20.35 19.73 13.57
C PHE A 248 -19.90 18.35 14.08
N ILE A 249 -18.80 17.82 13.57
CA ILE A 249 -18.25 16.54 14.05
C ILE A 249 -17.59 16.75 15.41
N THR A 250 -18.11 16.07 16.43
CA THR A 250 -17.67 16.12 17.82
C THR A 250 -16.85 14.88 18.19
N PRO A 251 -16.08 14.88 19.29
CA PRO A 251 -15.40 13.68 19.79
C PRO A 251 -16.35 12.51 20.02
N THR A 252 -17.54 12.77 20.58
CA THR A 252 -18.56 11.74 20.81
C THR A 252 -19.03 11.08 19.51
N HIS A 253 -19.16 11.83 18.43
CA HIS A 253 -19.45 11.26 17.11
C HIS A 253 -18.33 10.33 16.64
N LEU A 254 -17.06 10.75 16.77
CA LEU A 254 -15.91 9.96 16.34
C LEU A 254 -15.79 8.64 17.14
N GLU A 255 -16.08 8.67 18.43
CA GLU A 255 -16.11 7.46 19.28
C GLU A 255 -17.23 6.50 18.88
N GLN A 256 -18.41 7.02 18.51
CA GLN A 256 -19.55 6.21 18.07
C GLN A 256 -19.35 5.58 16.69
N TRP A 257 -18.76 6.34 15.77
CA TRP A 257 -18.57 5.88 14.39
C TRP A 257 -17.32 5.02 14.23
N GLY A 258 -16.28 5.33 15.00
CA GLY A 258 -14.97 4.68 14.92
C GLY A 258 -14.86 3.37 15.72
N PRO A 259 -13.63 2.96 16.06
CA PRO A 259 -12.36 3.59 15.68
C PRO A 259 -12.10 3.59 14.17
N PHE A 260 -11.38 4.59 13.65
CA PHE A 260 -11.03 4.73 12.23
C PHE A 260 -9.58 4.38 11.97
N ASP A 261 -9.29 3.62 10.92
CA ASP A 261 -7.95 3.17 10.55
C ASP A 261 -7.33 4.05 9.44
N LEU A 262 -8.16 4.78 8.70
CA LEU A 262 -7.74 5.72 7.64
C LEU A 262 -8.57 7.01 7.71
N LEU A 263 -7.90 8.16 7.74
CA LEU A 263 -8.49 9.50 7.57
C LEU A 263 -8.04 10.09 6.23
N ILE A 264 -8.97 10.43 5.35
CA ILE A 264 -8.64 11.12 4.09
C ILE A 264 -9.42 12.43 3.98
N GLY A 265 -8.89 13.40 3.22
CA GLY A 265 -9.66 14.57 2.85
C GLY A 265 -8.93 15.58 1.98
N GLY A 266 -9.71 16.31 1.19
CA GLY A 266 -9.24 17.39 0.31
C GLY A 266 -10.11 18.63 0.51
N SER A 267 -9.67 19.56 1.34
CA SER A 267 -10.47 20.76 1.62
C SER A 267 -10.59 21.64 0.36
N PRO A 268 -11.71 22.37 0.17
CA PRO A 268 -11.91 23.21 -1.02
C PRO A 268 -10.74 24.17 -1.29
N CYS A 269 -10.15 24.06 -2.48
CA CYS A 269 -8.93 24.77 -2.86
C CYS A 269 -9.15 26.21 -3.37
N ASN A 270 -10.40 26.63 -3.56
CA ASN A 270 -10.74 27.90 -4.22
C ASN A 270 -10.09 29.12 -3.55
N ASP A 271 -10.07 29.15 -2.22
CA ASP A 271 -9.45 30.24 -1.46
C ASP A 271 -7.93 30.09 -1.26
N LEU A 272 -7.34 28.96 -1.69
CA LEU A 272 -5.90 28.67 -1.61
C LEU A 272 -5.19 28.80 -2.96
N ALA A 273 -5.92 28.61 -4.06
CA ALA A 273 -5.39 28.62 -5.40
C ALA A 273 -4.93 30.04 -5.82
N ILE A 274 -3.68 30.18 -6.24
CA ILE A 274 -3.10 31.46 -6.71
C ILE A 274 -3.88 32.02 -7.91
N VAL A 275 -4.44 31.14 -8.74
CA VAL A 275 -5.22 31.50 -9.93
C VAL A 275 -6.55 32.18 -9.62
N ASN A 276 -7.03 32.12 -8.37
CA ASN A 276 -8.20 32.87 -7.93
C ASN A 276 -7.80 34.29 -7.47
N PRO A 277 -8.24 35.37 -8.16
CA PRO A 277 -7.96 36.75 -7.74
C PRO A 277 -8.68 37.15 -6.45
N HIS A 278 -9.78 36.48 -6.10
CA HIS A 278 -10.61 36.76 -4.92
C HIS A 278 -10.29 35.84 -3.73
N ARG A 279 -9.16 35.13 -3.79
CA ARG A 279 -8.74 34.19 -2.74
C ARG A 279 -8.62 34.88 -1.39
N LYS A 280 -9.07 34.19 -0.34
CA LYS A 280 -8.97 34.68 1.04
C LYS A 280 -7.81 34.06 1.83
N GLY A 281 -7.16 33.02 1.30
CA GLY A 281 -6.04 32.33 1.95
C GLY A 281 -6.48 31.31 3.01
N LEU A 282 -5.51 30.75 3.73
CA LEU A 282 -5.73 29.62 4.64
C LEU A 282 -6.60 29.93 5.86
N TYR A 283 -6.57 31.17 6.36
CA TYR A 283 -7.23 31.54 7.62
C TYR A 283 -8.64 32.12 7.43
N GLU A 284 -9.06 32.33 6.19
CA GLU A 284 -10.35 32.93 5.84
C GLU A 284 -11.10 32.08 4.81
N GLY A 285 -12.38 32.42 4.57
CA GLY A 285 -13.18 31.76 3.53
C GLY A 285 -13.33 30.25 3.73
N THR A 286 -13.11 29.48 2.67
CA THR A 286 -13.08 28.00 2.70
C THR A 286 -11.70 27.46 3.07
N GLY A 287 -10.65 28.28 3.03
CA GLY A 287 -9.29 27.86 3.41
C GLY A 287 -9.23 27.33 4.85
N ARG A 288 -10.04 27.90 5.75
CA ARG A 288 -10.12 27.46 7.16
C ARG A 288 -10.58 26.01 7.35
N LEU A 289 -11.20 25.41 6.34
CA LEU A 289 -11.64 24.00 6.41
C LEU A 289 -10.45 23.04 6.52
N PHE A 290 -9.24 23.46 6.12
CA PHE A 290 -8.01 22.75 6.48
C PHE A 290 -7.88 22.53 8.01
N PHE A 291 -8.23 23.54 8.83
CA PHE A 291 -8.13 23.41 10.28
C PHE A 291 -9.15 22.42 10.85
N GLU A 292 -10.27 22.18 10.16
CA GLU A 292 -11.20 21.13 10.54
C GLU A 292 -10.61 19.74 10.26
N PHE A 293 -9.92 19.55 9.13
CA PHE A 293 -9.15 18.33 8.89
C PHE A 293 -8.11 18.11 9.98
N TYR A 294 -7.30 19.13 10.28
CA TYR A 294 -6.28 19.08 11.33
C TYR A 294 -6.90 18.76 12.71
N ARG A 295 -8.01 19.41 13.07
CA ARG A 295 -8.74 19.14 14.32
C ARG A 295 -9.16 17.68 14.43
N ILE A 296 -9.78 17.13 13.39
CA ILE A 296 -10.22 15.73 13.38
C ILE A 296 -9.03 14.78 13.40
N LEU A 297 -7.95 15.09 12.68
CA LEU A 297 -6.71 14.31 12.73
C LEU A 297 -6.17 14.21 14.15
N GLN A 298 -6.07 15.32 14.90
CA GLN A 298 -5.60 15.28 16.29
C GLN A 298 -6.52 14.46 17.21
N LEU A 299 -7.83 14.47 16.97
CA LEU A 299 -8.78 13.67 17.74
C LEU A 299 -8.69 12.17 17.42
N LEU A 300 -8.26 11.80 16.22
CA LEU A 300 -8.16 10.40 15.77
C LEU A 300 -6.78 9.78 15.98
N LYS A 301 -5.73 10.59 16.16
CA LYS A 301 -4.37 10.10 16.42
C LYS A 301 -4.41 9.10 17.60
N PRO A 302 -4.01 7.84 17.39
CA PRO A 302 -3.94 6.86 18.46
C PRO A 302 -2.99 7.33 19.56
N LYS A 303 -3.30 6.98 20.81
CA LYS A 303 -2.37 7.15 21.93
C LYS A 303 -1.13 6.28 21.71
N ASP A 304 0.00 6.64 22.31
CA ASP A 304 1.28 5.92 22.12
C ASP A 304 1.17 4.41 22.40
N GLU A 305 0.39 4.06 23.42
CA GLU A 305 0.15 2.67 23.84
C GLU A 305 -0.80 1.88 22.91
N ASP A 306 -1.55 2.55 22.01
CA ASP A 306 -2.47 1.86 21.08
C ASP A 306 -1.67 1.38 19.85
N PRO A 307 -1.41 0.07 19.67
CA PRO A 307 -0.59 -0.46 18.58
C PRO A 307 -1.30 -0.42 17.22
N ARG A 308 -2.57 0.01 17.17
CA ARG A 308 -3.38 -0.01 15.98
C ARG A 308 -2.82 0.93 14.90
N PRO A 309 -2.58 0.42 13.68
CA PRO A 309 -2.17 1.28 12.58
C PRO A 309 -3.24 2.30 12.25
N PHE A 310 -2.81 3.54 12.12
CA PHE A 310 -3.63 4.67 11.72
C PHE A 310 -2.91 5.45 10.65
N PHE A 311 -3.57 5.63 9.53
CA PHE A 311 -3.04 6.35 8.37
C PHE A 311 -3.90 7.57 8.10
N TRP A 312 -3.29 8.60 7.52
CA TRP A 312 -4.02 9.76 7.07
C TRP A 312 -3.43 10.30 5.77
N LEU A 313 -4.28 10.95 4.96
CA LEU A 313 -3.89 11.60 3.72
C LEU A 313 -4.67 12.89 3.57
N PHE A 314 -3.94 13.99 3.35
CA PHE A 314 -4.51 15.28 3.02
C PHE A 314 -4.04 15.69 1.63
N GLU A 315 -4.98 16.07 0.77
CA GLU A 315 -4.70 16.56 -0.58
C GLU A 315 -5.10 18.03 -0.72
N ASN A 316 -4.33 18.77 -1.51
CA ASN A 316 -4.70 20.10 -1.97
C ASN A 316 -3.88 20.49 -3.21
N VAL A 317 -4.28 21.60 -3.84
CA VAL A 317 -3.67 22.08 -5.09
C VAL A 317 -2.19 22.46 -4.93
N VAL A 318 -1.40 22.10 -5.94
CA VAL A 318 0.03 22.46 -6.00
C VAL A 318 0.24 23.97 -6.08
N PHE A 319 -0.65 24.67 -6.81
CA PHE A 319 -0.58 26.12 -7.05
C PHE A 319 -1.20 26.95 -5.92
N MET A 320 -0.71 26.75 -4.70
CA MET A 320 -1.02 27.59 -3.54
C MET A 320 0.16 28.48 -3.15
N ASN A 321 -0.12 29.55 -2.40
CA ASN A 321 0.94 30.44 -1.92
C ASN A 321 1.94 29.67 -1.02
N LEU A 322 3.23 29.98 -1.15
CA LEU A 322 4.30 29.33 -0.39
C LEU A 322 4.09 29.42 1.12
N HIS A 323 3.52 30.52 1.61
CA HIS A 323 3.21 30.70 3.03
C HIS A 323 2.14 29.71 3.51
N ASP A 324 1.05 29.56 2.76
CA ASP A 324 -0.02 28.61 3.10
C ASP A 324 0.48 27.17 3.03
N LYS A 325 1.27 26.86 2.00
CA LYS A 325 1.92 25.57 1.82
C LYS A 325 2.81 25.22 3.01
N TYR A 326 3.64 26.17 3.45
CA TYR A 326 4.51 26.01 4.60
C TYR A 326 3.73 25.85 5.91
N ASN A 327 2.66 26.62 6.10
CA ASN A 327 1.80 26.50 7.27
C ASN A 327 1.12 25.13 7.32
N ILE A 328 0.56 24.65 6.21
CA ILE A 328 -0.04 23.30 6.12
C ILE A 328 1.00 22.23 6.49
N CYS A 329 2.21 22.31 5.93
CA CYS A 329 3.30 21.39 6.27
C CYS A 329 3.66 21.45 7.75
N ARG A 330 3.66 22.64 8.36
CA ARG A 330 3.93 22.81 9.80
C ARG A 330 2.85 22.22 10.68
N PHE A 331 1.58 22.48 10.39
CA PHE A 331 0.47 21.91 11.16
C PHE A 331 0.43 20.39 11.05
N LEU A 332 0.70 19.84 9.86
CA LEU A 332 0.70 18.40 9.64
C LEU A 332 2.03 17.72 10.01
N GLU A 333 3.06 18.49 10.35
CA GLU A 333 4.40 18.01 10.71
C GLU A 333 5.03 17.08 9.65
N VAL A 334 4.73 17.34 8.37
CA VAL A 334 5.25 16.57 7.23
C VAL A 334 5.62 17.50 6.08
N ARG A 335 6.55 17.04 5.24
CA ARG A 335 6.80 17.67 3.94
C ARG A 335 5.77 17.17 2.93
N HIS A 336 5.27 18.09 2.10
CA HIS A 336 4.43 17.75 0.96
C HIS A 336 5.21 16.97 -0.10
N ILE A 337 4.51 16.16 -0.87
CA ILE A 337 5.03 15.50 -2.08
C ILE A 337 4.30 16.15 -3.26
N CYS A 338 5.04 16.69 -4.22
CA CYS A 338 4.46 17.13 -5.49
C CYS A 338 4.59 15.99 -6.50
N SER A 339 3.47 15.59 -7.11
CA SER A 339 3.42 14.68 -8.26
C SER A 339 3.67 15.39 -9.57
#